data_AF-A0A7Z8QNE9-F1
#
_entry.id   AF-A0A7Z8QNE9-F1
#
_cell.length_a   1.000
_cell.length_b   1.000
_cell.length_c   1.000
_cell.angle_alpha   90.00
_cell.angle_beta   90.00
_cell.angle_gamma   90.00
#
_symmetry.space_group_name_H-M   'P 1'
#
loop_
_entity.id
_entity.type
_entity.pdbx_description
1 polymer ?
#
loop_
_entity_poly.entity_id
_entity_poly.type
_entity_poly.pdbx_seq_one_letter_code
_entity_poly.pdbx_strand_id
1 'polypeptide(L)'
;MYFSYSIIGKLQYLYINAREGVASGGHTALRFENETFHFQHHDGGIIRLMKQASVDFDFQYRYLDNRTLYEAKVELEDDHFDQLRHFFNLRLLKQKQQDTLLKEINLNISLLHKNTQHPLLNIKGAGLLAKNTVPRETEGHIIHSLQQKTNLKYGDNFLNEQIKQLKEDINALKPQPWPKDSLQLRNVHEITS
;
A
#
# COMPACT_ATOMS: atom_id res chain seq x y z
N MET A 1 11.86 18.59 46.98
CA MET A 1 10.50 18.03 46.96
C MET A 1 9.92 18.36 45.60
N TYR A 2 10.05 17.45 44.62
CA TYR A 2 9.50 17.65 43.28
C TYR A 2 8.11 17.02 43.27
N PHE A 3 7.07 17.83 43.10
CA PHE A 3 5.76 17.35 42.73
C PHE A 3 5.82 17.01 41.24
N SER A 4 5.92 15.73 40.92
CA SER A 4 5.59 15.24 39.58
C SER A 4 4.07 15.39 39.42
N TYR A 5 3.65 16.43 38.70
CA TYR A 5 2.31 16.47 38.15
C TYR A 5 2.23 15.35 37.11
N SER A 6 1.61 14.23 37.48
CA SER A 6 1.17 13.25 36.50
C SER A 6 0.04 13.92 35.72
N ILE A 7 0.29 14.26 34.46
CA ILE A 7 -0.80 14.67 33.59
C ILE A 7 -1.56 13.37 33.27
N ILE A 8 -2.88 13.49 33.14
CA ILE A 8 -3.76 12.35 32.93
C ILE A 8 -4.21 12.43 31.47
N GLY A 9 -3.77 11.47 30.67
CA GLY A 9 -4.24 11.27 29.31
C GLY A 9 -5.71 10.87 29.31
N LYS A 10 -6.53 11.56 28.52
CA LYS A 10 -7.98 11.29 28.40
C LYS A 10 -8.24 10.38 27.20
N LEU A 11 -8.33 9.08 27.45
CA LEU A 11 -8.81 8.12 26.46
C LEU A 11 -10.34 8.10 26.45
N GLN A 12 -10.93 8.04 25.26
CA GLN A 12 -12.37 7.96 25.09
C GLN A 12 -12.73 6.67 24.33
N TYR A 13 -13.52 5.81 24.94
CA TYR A 13 -14.15 4.67 24.27
C TYR A 13 -15.50 5.11 23.70
N LEU A 14 -15.66 4.97 22.40
CA LEU A 14 -16.86 5.37 21.68
C LEU A 14 -17.63 4.12 21.25
N TYR A 15 -18.93 4.11 21.56
CA TYR A 15 -19.90 3.18 21.00
C TYR A 15 -20.88 3.94 20.10
N ILE A 16 -21.02 3.49 18.88
CA ILE A 16 -21.84 4.11 17.84
C ILE A 16 -23.02 3.18 17.59
N ASN A 17 -24.23 3.68 17.84
CA ASN A 17 -25.43 2.85 17.83
C ASN A 17 -25.67 2.18 16.46
N ALA A 18 -26.16 0.95 16.45
CA ALA A 18 -26.48 0.22 15.22
C ALA A 18 -27.50 0.98 14.35
N ARG A 19 -27.47 0.71 13.04
CA ARG A 19 -28.50 1.19 12.10
C ARG A 19 -29.06 -0.04 11.38
N GLU A 20 -30.38 -0.18 11.36
CA GLU A 20 -31.04 -1.25 10.62
C GLU A 20 -30.64 -1.19 9.13
N GLY A 21 -30.29 -2.34 8.56
CA GLY A 21 -29.96 -2.49 7.14
C GLY A 21 -28.48 -2.45 6.75
N VAL A 22 -27.56 -1.94 7.59
CA VAL A 22 -26.14 -1.81 7.19
C VAL A 22 -25.12 -2.29 8.25
N ALA A 23 -25.44 -2.19 9.55
CA ALA A 23 -24.57 -2.66 10.62
C ALA A 23 -25.38 -3.05 11.88
N SER A 24 -25.78 -4.31 11.98
CA SER A 24 -26.68 -4.81 13.03
C SER A 24 -26.08 -4.81 14.44
N GLY A 25 -24.75 -4.75 14.58
CA GLY A 25 -24.04 -4.82 15.87
C GLY A 25 -23.56 -3.49 16.46
N GLY A 26 -23.74 -2.37 15.75
CA GLY A 26 -23.11 -1.09 16.13
C GLY A 26 -21.66 -1.00 15.65
N HIS A 27 -20.94 0.02 16.12
CA HIS A 27 -19.54 0.27 15.76
C HIS A 27 -18.78 0.84 16.96
N THR A 28 -17.50 0.56 17.11
CA THR A 28 -16.71 1.01 18.25
C THR A 28 -15.43 1.71 17.80
N ALA A 29 -15.00 2.68 18.60
CA ALA A 29 -13.78 3.44 18.34
C ALA A 29 -13.07 3.83 19.64
N LEU A 30 -11.76 4.05 19.54
CA LEU A 30 -10.94 4.63 20.59
C LEU A 30 -10.44 6.00 20.14
N ARG A 31 -10.65 7.01 20.97
CA ARG A 31 -10.26 8.38 20.68
C ARG A 31 -9.17 8.84 21.65
N PHE A 32 -8.07 9.27 21.06
CA PHE A 32 -6.90 9.86 21.69
C PHE A 32 -6.87 11.32 21.28
N GLU A 33 -7.41 12.20 22.13
CA GLU A 33 -7.53 13.63 21.83
C GLU A 33 -8.16 13.91 20.44
N ASN A 34 -7.35 14.35 19.48
CA ASN A 34 -7.75 14.72 18.13
C ASN A 34 -7.73 13.56 17.11
N GLU A 35 -7.35 12.36 17.53
CA GLU A 35 -7.25 11.17 16.67
C GLU A 35 -8.25 10.10 17.13
N THR A 36 -9.02 9.54 16.19
CA THR A 36 -9.92 8.42 16.45
C THR A 36 -9.51 7.19 15.65
N PHE A 37 -9.31 6.08 16.34
CA PHE A 37 -9.01 4.76 15.78
C PHE A 37 -10.25 3.87 15.85
N HIS A 38 -10.55 3.16 14.78
CA HIS A 38 -11.70 2.24 14.73
C HIS A 38 -11.48 1.12 13.72
N PHE A 39 -12.19 0.01 13.89
CA PHE A 39 -12.13 -1.13 12.97
C PHE A 39 -13.31 -1.09 12.01
N GLN A 40 -13.04 -0.94 10.73
CA GLN A 40 -14.07 -0.84 9.70
C GLN A 40 -14.05 -2.07 8.78
N HIS A 41 -15.24 -2.54 8.42
CA HIS A 41 -15.39 -3.53 7.37
C HIS A 41 -15.00 -2.93 6.01
N HIS A 42 -14.16 -3.64 5.27
CA HIS A 42 -13.74 -3.30 3.92
C HIS A 42 -14.20 -4.39 2.95
N ASP A 43 -14.33 -4.04 1.67
CA ASP A 43 -14.68 -4.99 0.61
C ASP A 43 -13.79 -6.23 0.66
N GLY A 44 -14.41 -7.40 0.47
CA GLY A 44 -13.76 -8.70 0.61
C GLY A 44 -13.86 -9.35 1.99
N GLY A 45 -14.68 -8.82 2.90
CA GLY A 45 -14.95 -9.43 4.20
C GLY A 45 -13.85 -9.19 5.25
N ILE A 46 -12.98 -8.21 5.02
CA ILE A 46 -11.81 -7.95 5.86
C ILE A 46 -12.08 -6.75 6.76
N ILE A 47 -11.69 -6.87 8.03
CA ILE A 47 -11.76 -5.78 9.00
C ILE A 47 -10.40 -5.07 9.03
N ARG A 48 -10.41 -3.75 8.87
CA ARG A 48 -9.21 -2.91 8.83
C ARG A 48 -9.20 -1.89 9.95
N LEU A 49 -8.04 -1.69 10.56
CA LEU A 49 -7.82 -0.55 11.45
C LEU A 49 -7.78 0.73 10.62
N MET A 50 -8.56 1.71 11.02
CA MET A 50 -8.65 3.04 10.44
C MET A 50 -8.26 4.07 11.49
N LYS A 51 -7.62 5.16 11.04
CA LYS A 51 -7.31 6.34 11.83
C LYS A 51 -7.82 7.56 11.07
N GLN A 52 -8.57 8.42 11.76
CA GLN A 52 -9.07 9.67 11.21
C GLN A 52 -9.04 10.76 12.29
N ALA A 53 -9.15 12.02 11.87
CA ALA A 53 -9.33 13.11 12.82
C ALA A 53 -10.65 12.93 13.57
N SER A 54 -10.66 13.20 14.87
CA SER A 54 -11.87 13.09 15.70
C SER A 54 -13.01 13.95 15.18
N VAL A 55 -12.70 15.10 14.57
CA VAL A 55 -13.69 16.01 13.96
C VAL A 55 -14.37 15.38 12.75
N ASP A 56 -13.60 14.70 11.90
CA ASP A 56 -14.11 14.01 10.70
C ASP A 56 -14.95 12.79 11.11
N PHE A 57 -14.49 12.07 12.14
CA PHE A 57 -15.24 10.96 12.73
C PHE A 57 -16.62 11.42 13.23
N ASP A 58 -16.65 12.51 14.00
CA ASP A 58 -17.90 13.07 14.52
C ASP A 58 -18.79 13.56 13.38
N PHE A 59 -18.21 14.22 12.36
CA PHE A 59 -18.96 14.67 11.19
C PHE A 59 -19.64 13.50 10.47
N GLN A 60 -18.88 12.46 10.13
CA GLN A 60 -19.37 11.27 9.43
C GLN A 60 -20.51 10.61 10.21
N TYR A 61 -20.27 10.26 11.47
CA TYR A 61 -21.23 9.42 12.19
C TYR A 61 -22.40 10.22 12.78
N ARG A 62 -22.19 11.44 13.30
CA ARG A 62 -23.27 12.22 13.91
C ARG A 62 -24.11 12.94 12.86
N TYR A 63 -23.50 13.49 11.83
CA TYR A 63 -24.21 14.39 10.91
C TYR A 63 -24.62 13.70 9.61
N LEU A 64 -23.69 12.99 8.95
CA LEU A 64 -24.02 12.30 7.71
C LEU A 64 -24.86 11.04 7.98
N ASP A 65 -24.46 10.24 8.96
CA ASP A 65 -25.15 9.00 9.28
C ASP A 65 -26.29 9.18 10.29
N ASN A 66 -26.42 10.35 10.91
CA ASN A 66 -27.40 10.62 11.97
C ASN A 66 -27.42 9.54 13.07
N ARG A 67 -26.24 9.12 13.54
CA ARG A 67 -26.08 8.08 14.56
C ARG A 67 -25.73 8.69 15.91
N THR A 68 -26.31 8.12 16.96
CA THR A 68 -25.96 8.45 18.35
C THR A 68 -24.60 7.85 18.71
N LEU A 69 -23.73 8.70 19.28
CA LEU A 69 -22.44 8.33 19.82
C LEU A 69 -22.52 8.34 21.35
N TYR A 70 -22.22 7.20 21.96
CA TYR A 70 -22.03 7.07 23.40
C TYR A 70 -20.53 7.07 23.69
N GLU A 71 -20.13 7.76 24.76
CA GLU A 71 -18.74 7.93 25.13
C GLU A 71 -18.52 7.50 26.58
N ALA A 72 -17.51 6.67 26.81
CA ALA A 72 -16.97 6.39 28.12
C ALA A 72 -15.54 6.97 28.20
N LYS A 73 -15.31 7.84 29.18
CA LYS A 73 -14.01 8.46 29.44
C LYS A 73 -13.20 7.57 30.37
N VAL A 74 -11.95 7.33 30.00
CA VAL A 74 -10.98 6.57 30.78
C VAL A 74 -9.78 7.48 31.03
N GLU A 75 -9.51 7.71 32.30
CA GLU A 75 -8.32 8.42 32.74
C GLU A 75 -7.15 7.44 32.80
N LEU A 76 -6.08 7.77 32.09
CA LEU A 76 -4.85 6.97 32.05
C LEU A 76 -3.67 7.84 32.47
N GLU A 77 -2.67 7.24 33.10
CA GLU A 77 -1.36 7.86 33.23
C GLU A 77 -0.77 8.12 31.84
N ASP A 78 -0.04 9.23 31.66
CA ASP A 78 0.51 9.64 30.36
C ASP A 78 1.31 8.53 29.68
N ASP A 79 2.16 7.82 30.43
CA ASP A 79 2.97 6.73 29.90
C ASP A 79 2.10 5.62 29.29
N HIS A 80 0.99 5.26 29.94
CA HIS A 80 0.05 4.26 29.43
C HIS A 80 -0.75 4.79 28.24
N PHE A 81 -1.13 6.07 28.26
CA PHE A 81 -1.82 6.71 27.14
C PHE A 81 -0.96 6.70 25.89
N ASP A 82 0.31 7.10 26.01
CA ASP A 82 1.27 7.16 24.91
C ASP A 82 1.65 5.77 24.41
N GLN A 83 1.84 4.79 25.31
CA GLN A 83 2.09 3.39 24.92
C GLN A 83 0.93 2.84 24.09
N LEU A 84 -0.32 3.04 24.53
CA LEU A 84 -1.49 2.56 23.81
C LEU A 84 -1.65 3.26 22.45
N ARG A 85 -1.50 4.58 22.42
CA ARG A 85 -1.53 5.36 21.18
C ARG A 85 -0.44 4.90 20.21
N HIS A 86 0.77 4.67 20.70
CA HIS A 86 1.90 4.17 19.92
C HIS A 86 1.60 2.79 19.33
N PHE A 87 1.04 1.86 20.13
CA PHE A 87 0.64 0.54 19.68
C PHE A 87 -0.33 0.59 18.49
N PHE A 88 -1.36 1.45 18.56
CA PHE A 88 -2.32 1.60 17.45
C PHE A 88 -1.69 2.21 16.20
N ASN A 89 -0.79 3.18 16.34
CA ASN A 89 -0.04 3.74 15.22
C ASN A 89 0.86 2.69 14.55
N LEU A 90 1.60 1.90 15.34
CA LEU A 90 2.43 0.80 14.82
C LEU A 90 1.58 -0.25 14.11
N ARG A 91 0.44 -0.63 14.67
CA ARG A 91 -0.47 -1.59 14.04
C ARG A 91 -0.99 -1.07 12.69
N LEU A 92 -1.36 0.21 12.62
CA LEU A 92 -1.80 0.83 11.37
C LEU A 92 -0.67 0.85 10.33
N LEU A 93 0.56 1.15 10.73
CA LEU A 93 1.72 1.14 9.83
C LEU A 93 1.99 -0.26 9.28
N LYS A 94 1.97 -1.29 10.14
CA LYS A 94 2.12 -2.70 9.73
C LYS A 94 1.04 -3.11 8.74
N GLN A 95 -0.21 -2.74 8.98
CA GLN A 95 -1.31 -3.01 8.05
C GLN A 95 -1.07 -2.35 6.68
N LYS A 96 -0.67 -1.07 6.65
CA LYS A 96 -0.36 -0.37 5.39
C LYS A 96 0.76 -1.05 4.60
N GLN A 97 1.80 -1.52 5.30
CA GLN A 97 2.89 -2.27 4.66
C GLN A 97 2.38 -3.57 4.04
N GLN A 98 1.57 -4.33 4.77
CA GLN A 98 0.98 -5.58 4.29
C GLN A 98 0.06 -5.34 3.08
N ASP A 99 -0.71 -4.25 3.08
CA ASP A 99 -1.56 -3.87 1.95
C ASP A 99 -0.75 -3.52 0.70
N THR A 100 0.36 -2.79 0.86
CA THR A 100 1.27 -2.49 -0.25
C THR A 100 1.86 -3.77 -0.83
N LEU A 101 2.34 -4.69 0.01
CA LEU A 101 2.88 -5.96 -0.43
C LEU A 101 1.84 -6.81 -1.16
N LEU A 102 0.61 -6.92 -0.61
CA LEU A 102 -0.48 -7.66 -1.25
C LEU A 102 -0.82 -7.08 -2.63
N LYS A 103 -0.82 -5.74 -2.76
CA LYS A 103 -1.04 -5.06 -4.04
C LYS A 103 0.04 -5.41 -5.06
N GLU A 104 1.31 -5.43 -4.65
CA GLU A 104 2.43 -5.82 -5.52
C GLU A 104 2.34 -7.28 -5.96
N ILE A 105 2.05 -8.20 -5.03
CA ILE A 105 1.86 -9.62 -5.34
C ILE A 105 0.73 -9.80 -6.36
N ASN A 106 -0.42 -9.16 -6.14
CA ASN A 106 -1.56 -9.25 -7.06
C ASN A 106 -1.25 -8.69 -8.45
N LEU A 107 -0.46 -7.61 -8.52
CA LEU A 107 0.00 -7.05 -9.79
C LEU A 107 0.93 -8.03 -10.52
N ASN A 108 1.89 -8.63 -9.80
CA ASN A 108 2.81 -9.61 -10.37
C ASN A 108 2.07 -10.85 -10.87
N ILE A 109 1.14 -11.40 -10.09
CA ILE A 109 0.27 -12.51 -10.49
C ILE A 109 -0.51 -12.15 -11.76
N SER A 110 -1.11 -10.96 -11.81
CA SER A 110 -1.84 -10.48 -12.99
C SER A 110 -0.96 -10.37 -14.24
N LEU A 111 0.30 -9.93 -14.09
CA LEU A 111 1.27 -9.88 -15.19
C LEU A 111 1.67 -11.28 -15.66
N LEU A 112 1.94 -12.20 -14.73
CA LEU A 112 2.29 -13.58 -15.05
C LEU A 112 1.15 -14.29 -15.78
N HIS A 113 -0.10 -14.13 -15.32
CA HIS A 113 -1.27 -14.70 -16.00
C HIS A 113 -1.47 -14.13 -17.42
N LYS A 114 -1.24 -12.83 -17.62
CA LYS A 114 -1.29 -12.24 -18.97
C LYS A 114 -0.19 -12.81 -19.86
N ASN A 115 1.00 -13.05 -19.32
CA ASN A 115 2.12 -13.59 -20.07
C ASN A 115 1.95 -15.07 -20.43
N THR A 116 1.31 -15.87 -19.57
CA THR A 116 0.99 -17.28 -19.91
C THR A 116 -0.09 -17.40 -20.97
N GLN A 117 -1.04 -16.46 -21.04
CA GLN A 117 -2.07 -16.42 -22.09
C GLN A 117 -1.58 -15.74 -23.38
N HIS A 118 -0.68 -14.77 -23.26
CA HIS A 118 -0.06 -14.06 -24.38
C HIS A 118 1.45 -13.92 -24.11
N PRO A 119 2.30 -14.81 -24.66
CA PRO A 119 3.75 -14.82 -24.39
C PRO A 119 4.50 -13.59 -24.91
N LEU A 120 3.80 -12.68 -25.60
CA LEU A 120 4.32 -11.42 -26.09
C LEU A 120 3.86 -10.30 -25.15
N LEU A 121 4.72 -9.94 -24.20
CA LEU A 121 4.52 -8.78 -23.35
C LEU A 121 4.63 -7.51 -24.20
N ASN A 122 3.48 -6.94 -24.59
CA ASN A 122 3.45 -5.71 -25.39
C ASN A 122 3.65 -4.51 -24.47
N ILE A 123 4.90 -4.09 -24.29
CA ILE A 123 5.27 -2.92 -23.49
C ILE A 123 4.98 -1.67 -24.34
N LYS A 124 4.21 -0.70 -23.80
CA LYS A 124 4.08 0.62 -24.42
C LYS A 124 5.41 1.36 -24.36
N GLY A 125 6.25 1.16 -25.38
CA GLY A 125 7.44 1.95 -25.63
C GLY A 125 7.14 3.07 -26.63
N ALA A 126 7.98 4.11 -26.63
CA ALA A 126 7.90 5.22 -27.59
C ALA A 126 8.32 4.81 -29.03
N GLY A 127 8.06 3.58 -29.45
CA GLY A 127 8.39 3.05 -30.79
C GLY A 127 9.89 2.90 -31.09
N LEU A 128 10.79 3.36 -30.23
CA LEU A 128 12.24 3.40 -30.45
C LEU A 128 12.87 2.04 -30.83
N LEU A 129 12.27 0.94 -30.34
CA LEU A 129 12.77 -0.44 -30.52
C LEU A 129 11.86 -1.30 -31.43
N ALA A 130 10.85 -0.70 -32.08
CA ALA A 130 9.93 -1.45 -32.93
C ALA A 130 10.61 -1.83 -34.25
N LYS A 131 10.72 -3.14 -34.53
CA LYS A 131 11.23 -3.66 -35.81
C LYS A 131 10.31 -3.36 -37.00
N ASN A 132 9.00 -3.30 -36.73
CA ASN A 132 7.98 -2.93 -37.71
C ASN A 132 7.26 -1.69 -37.17
N THR A 133 7.69 -0.51 -37.62
CA THR A 133 6.96 0.73 -37.38
C THR A 133 5.63 0.65 -38.14
N VAL A 134 4.52 0.48 -37.42
CA VAL A 134 3.22 0.83 -38.01
C VAL A 134 3.22 2.36 -38.11
N PRO A 135 3.15 2.96 -39.30
CA PRO A 135 3.20 4.40 -39.42
C PRO A 135 1.91 4.96 -38.82
N ARG A 136 1.98 5.49 -37.61
CA ARG A 136 0.97 6.42 -37.14
C ARG A 136 1.37 7.77 -37.71
N GLU A 137 0.50 8.39 -38.50
CA GLU A 137 0.75 9.58 -39.36
C GLU A 137 1.33 10.81 -38.62
N THR A 138 1.51 10.75 -37.30
CA THR A 138 2.02 11.83 -36.45
C THR A 138 3.38 11.56 -35.77
N GLU A 139 4.02 10.40 -35.94
CA GLU A 139 5.28 10.04 -35.24
C GLU A 139 6.58 10.20 -36.06
N GLY A 140 6.52 10.85 -37.24
CA GLY A 140 7.44 10.64 -38.36
C GLY A 140 8.87 11.23 -38.32
N HIS A 141 9.25 12.14 -37.42
CA HIS A 141 10.57 12.81 -37.52
C HIS A 141 11.50 12.63 -36.33
N ILE A 142 11.01 12.77 -35.10
CA ILE A 142 11.86 12.69 -33.90
C ILE A 142 12.35 11.25 -33.68
N ILE A 143 11.46 10.26 -33.84
CA ILE A 143 11.79 8.84 -33.68
C ILE A 143 12.82 8.41 -34.74
N HIS A 144 12.62 8.81 -35.99
CA HIS A 144 13.57 8.51 -37.07
C HIS A 144 14.95 9.17 -36.81
N SER A 145 14.97 10.41 -36.32
CA SER A 145 16.23 11.10 -35.99
C SER A 145 16.97 10.44 -34.82
N LEU A 146 16.24 9.91 -33.83
CA LEU A 146 16.81 9.18 -32.71
C LEU A 146 17.35 7.83 -33.15
N GLN A 147 16.58 7.09 -33.97
CA GLN A 147 17.00 5.82 -34.56
C GLN A 147 18.28 5.99 -35.40
N GLN A 148 18.33 7.01 -36.26
CA GLN A 148 19.53 7.33 -37.03
C GLN A 148 20.73 7.68 -36.14
N LYS A 149 20.53 8.44 -35.07
CA LYS A 149 21.61 8.74 -34.11
C LYS A 149 22.10 7.49 -33.38
N THR A 150 21.22 6.57 -32.99
CA THR A 150 21.62 5.29 -32.40
C THR A 150 22.38 4.43 -33.40
N ASN A 151 21.93 4.35 -34.66
CA ASN A 151 22.60 3.57 -35.70
C ASN A 151 23.98 4.16 -36.04
N LEU A 152 24.10 5.48 -36.12
CA LEU A 152 25.40 6.16 -36.34
C LEU A 152 26.39 5.91 -35.19
N LYS A 153 25.90 5.81 -33.95
CA LYS A 153 26.76 5.67 -32.77
C LYS A 153 27.13 4.23 -32.45
N TYR A 154 26.25 3.27 -32.71
CA TYR A 154 26.42 1.87 -32.29
C TYR A 154 26.36 0.86 -33.43
N GLY A 155 25.96 1.26 -34.64
CA GLY A 155 25.82 0.39 -35.81
C GLY A 155 24.44 -0.27 -35.92
N ASP A 156 24.05 -0.62 -37.15
CA ASP A 156 22.72 -1.16 -37.47
C ASP A 156 22.40 -2.50 -36.79
N ASN A 157 23.43 -3.27 -36.42
CA ASN A 157 23.27 -4.57 -35.78
C ASN A 157 23.29 -4.55 -34.25
N PHE A 158 23.63 -3.42 -33.62
CA PHE A 158 23.79 -3.33 -32.18
C PHE A 158 22.57 -3.83 -31.39
N LEU A 159 21.37 -3.41 -31.80
CA LEU A 159 20.13 -3.86 -31.16
C LEU A 159 19.90 -5.37 -31.33
N ASN A 160 20.23 -5.93 -32.48
CA ASN A 160 20.07 -7.36 -32.73
C ASN A 160 21.08 -8.17 -31.91
N GLU A 161 22.32 -7.71 -31.81
CA GLU A 161 23.37 -8.33 -30.99
C GLU A 161 23.00 -8.29 -29.51
N GLN A 162 22.53 -7.15 -29.00
CA GLN A 162 22.10 -7.03 -27.61
C GLN A 162 20.87 -7.87 -27.30
N ILE A 163 19.90 -7.96 -28.22
CA ILE A 163 18.74 -8.86 -28.06
C ILE A 163 19.20 -10.32 -28.05
N LYS A 164 20.17 -10.69 -28.90
CA LYS A 164 20.72 -12.04 -28.95
C LYS A 164 21.45 -12.37 -27.64
N GLN A 165 22.35 -11.49 -27.18
CA GLN A 165 23.08 -11.65 -25.94
C GLN A 165 22.12 -11.77 -24.75
N LEU A 166 21.11 -10.89 -24.67
CA LEU A 166 20.12 -10.93 -23.59
C LEU A 166 19.32 -12.23 -23.57
N LYS A 167 18.99 -12.80 -24.74
CA LYS A 167 18.33 -14.11 -24.82
C LYS A 167 19.23 -15.24 -24.35
N GLU A 168 20.50 -15.20 -24.71
CA GLU A 168 21.49 -16.17 -24.24
C GLU A 168 21.66 -16.08 -22.72
N ASP A 169 21.74 -14.87 -22.17
CA ASP A 169 21.84 -14.62 -20.73
C ASP A 169 20.59 -15.11 -19.99
N ILE A 170 19.38 -14.82 -20.49
CA ILE A 170 18.12 -15.29 -19.92
C ILE A 170 18.04 -16.83 -19.93
N ASN A 171 18.46 -17.47 -21.03
CA ASN A 171 18.47 -18.93 -21.12
C ASN A 171 19.53 -19.56 -20.20
N ALA A 172 20.61 -18.84 -19.89
CA ALA A 172 21.64 -19.27 -18.95
C ALA A 172 21.22 -19.10 -17.47
N LEU A 173 20.19 -18.30 -17.19
CA LEU A 173 19.65 -18.16 -15.84
C LEU A 173 18.98 -19.46 -15.40
N LYS A 174 19.56 -20.10 -14.39
CA LYS A 174 18.88 -21.18 -13.67
C LYS A 174 17.87 -20.58 -12.72
N PRO A 175 16.60 -21.02 -12.74
CA PRO A 175 15.61 -20.54 -11.78
C PRO A 175 16.11 -20.90 -10.38
N GLN A 176 16.46 -19.88 -9.59
CA GLN A 176 16.78 -20.09 -8.21
C GLN A 176 15.49 -20.29 -7.41
N PRO A 177 15.49 -21.19 -6.41
CA PRO A 177 14.37 -21.33 -5.52
C PRO A 177 14.09 -19.98 -4.86
N TRP A 178 12.81 -19.63 -4.77
CA TRP A 178 12.36 -18.40 -4.14
C TRP A 178 12.99 -18.27 -2.74
N PRO A 179 13.66 -17.15 -2.40
CA PRO A 179 14.34 -17.02 -1.12
C PRO A 179 13.34 -17.25 0.01
N LYS A 180 13.65 -18.19 0.91
CA LYS A 180 12.76 -18.52 2.04
C LYS A 180 12.49 -17.32 2.94
N ASP A 181 13.36 -16.31 2.90
CA ASP A 181 13.28 -15.10 3.71
C ASP A 181 12.66 -13.88 3.02
N SER A 182 12.21 -14.01 1.76
CA SER A 182 11.62 -12.89 1.01
C SER A 182 10.30 -12.37 1.59
N LEU A 183 9.64 -13.13 2.46
CA LEU A 183 8.42 -12.75 3.18
C LEU A 183 8.64 -12.57 4.70
N GLN A 184 9.90 -12.59 5.17
CA GLN A 184 10.19 -12.31 6.58
C GLN A 184 9.92 -10.81 6.83
N LEU A 185 8.71 -10.50 7.29
CA LEU A 185 8.44 -9.27 8.02
C LEU A 185 9.47 -9.23 9.15
N ARG A 186 10.44 -8.31 9.08
CA ARG A 186 11.38 -8.08 10.18
C ARG A 186 10.55 -7.86 11.45
N ASN A 187 10.51 -8.88 12.30
CA ASN A 187 9.99 -8.74 13.65
C ASN A 187 11.00 -7.86 14.38
N VAL A 188 10.69 -6.56 14.45
CA VAL A 188 11.35 -5.65 15.37
C VAL A 188 10.83 -6.01 16.76
N HIS A 189 11.43 -7.02 17.37
CA HIS A 189 11.38 -7.31 18.80
C HIS A 189 12.80 -7.60 19.22
N GLU A 190 13.42 -6.59 19.84
CA GLU A 190 14.38 -6.71 20.94
C GLU A 190 14.91 -5.32 21.23
N ILE A 191 14.22 -4.58 22.11
CA ILE A 191 14.90 -3.78 23.13
C ILE A 191 14.04 -3.90 24.40
N THR A 192 14.29 -4.94 25.18
CA THR A 192 14.09 -4.93 26.63
C THR A 192 15.48 -4.87 27.25
N SER A 193 15.77 -3.77 27.93
CA SER A 193 16.65 -3.68 29.09
C SER A 193 16.25 -2.44 29.87
#